data_AF-A0A4U8TQI9-F1
#
_entry.id   AF-A0A4U8TQI9-F1
#
_cell.length_a   1.000
_cell.length_b   1.000
_cell.length_c   1.000
_cell.angle_alpha   90.00
_cell.angle_beta   90.00
_cell.angle_gamma   90.00
#
_symmetry.space_group_name_H-M   'P 1'
#
loop_
_entity.id
_entity.type
_entity.pdbx_description
1 polymer ?
#
loop_
_entity_poly.entity_id
_entity_poly.type
_entity_poly.pdbx_seq_one_letter_code
_entity_poly.pdbx_strand_id
1 'polypeptide(L)'
;MYKNTQEIDFSKLPKSFVLKTNHDCGGVILVPNKDIFLTNSKTFQESMDKLTQHLHTNYYLLHREWHYKDIEPRVFVEEILGEIEGEEWKAPTDYKIHCFKDCAYMQIDIDRFTNHTRVIFDEDWNPMPFSFLYPISQSIPNKPYNAEMMFAIAKALAGRFYMRVDLYNIYGRIVVGELTFTHGGGTETFNPKEWDKKFGDLWI
;
A
#
# COMPACT_ATOMS: atom_id res chain seq x y z
N MET A 1 11.12 16.76 0.13
CA MET A 1 9.91 16.70 -0.72
C MET A 1 10.01 17.81 -1.74
N TYR A 2 9.59 17.57 -2.98
CA TYR A 2 9.75 18.43 -4.15
C TYR A 2 8.38 18.90 -4.65
N LYS A 3 8.27 20.13 -5.17
CA LYS A 3 7.00 20.65 -5.68
C LYS A 3 6.67 20.15 -7.09
N ASN A 4 7.71 19.86 -7.87
CA ASN A 4 7.61 19.38 -9.23
C ASN A 4 8.76 18.39 -9.50
N THR A 5 8.69 17.70 -10.64
CA THR A 5 9.67 16.67 -11.03
C THR A 5 11.02 17.26 -11.42
N GLN A 6 11.06 18.51 -11.90
CA GLN A 6 12.28 19.20 -12.31
C GLN A 6 13.17 19.61 -11.12
N GLU A 7 12.60 19.74 -9.92
CA GLU A 7 13.33 20.02 -8.68
C GLU A 7 14.08 18.81 -8.11
N ILE A 8 13.87 17.60 -8.66
CA ILE A 8 14.47 16.37 -8.12
C ILE A 8 15.96 16.34 -8.46
N ASP A 9 16.80 16.51 -7.44
CA ASP A 9 18.25 16.39 -7.55
C ASP A 9 18.70 14.92 -7.40
N PHE A 10 18.73 14.19 -8.52
CA PHE A 10 19.14 12.79 -8.60
C PHE A 10 20.59 12.53 -8.15
N SER A 11 21.44 13.55 -8.12
CA SER A 11 22.83 13.41 -7.64
C SER A 11 22.89 13.11 -6.14
N LYS A 12 21.90 13.59 -5.37
CA LYS A 12 21.78 13.40 -3.92
C LYS A 12 21.03 12.14 -3.52
N LEU A 13 20.37 11.47 -4.46
CA LEU A 13 19.57 10.28 -4.19
C LEU A 13 20.45 9.03 -4.07
N PRO A 14 20.06 8.03 -3.27
CA PRO A 14 20.76 6.75 -3.17
C PRO A 14 20.81 6.00 -4.52
N LYS A 15 21.54 4.88 -4.56
CA LYS A 15 21.64 4.04 -5.78
C LYS A 15 20.32 3.39 -6.19
N SER A 16 19.38 3.28 -5.26
CA SER A 16 18.05 2.73 -5.48
C SER A 16 17.06 3.42 -4.55
N PHE A 17 15.84 3.65 -5.02
CA PHE A 17 14.81 4.40 -4.29
C PHE A 17 13.42 4.20 -4.88
N VAL A 18 12.41 4.73 -4.18
CA VAL A 18 11.04 4.88 -4.69
C VAL A 18 10.68 6.36 -4.71
N LEU A 19 10.16 6.85 -5.83
CA LEU A 19 9.52 8.17 -5.89
C LEU A 19 8.02 7.99 -5.66
N LYS A 20 7.45 8.79 -4.76
CA LYS A 20 6.01 8.77 -4.47
C LYS A 20 5.42 10.17 -4.42
N THR A 21 4.17 10.29 -4.81
CA THR A 21 3.33 11.46 -4.51
C THR A 21 2.63 11.29 -3.17
N ASN A 22 2.38 12.40 -2.46
CA ASN A 22 1.88 12.42 -1.08
C ASN A 22 0.36 12.57 -0.93
N HIS A 23 -0.40 12.64 -2.03
CA HIS A 23 -1.77 13.18 -2.03
C HIS A 23 -2.75 12.35 -2.88
N ASP A 24 -2.38 11.11 -3.19
CA ASP A 24 -3.12 10.25 -4.11
C ASP A 24 -2.74 8.77 -3.96
N CYS A 25 -3.29 7.92 -4.83
CA CYS A 25 -2.91 6.53 -5.01
C CYS A 25 -2.32 6.30 -6.40
N GLY A 26 -1.33 5.41 -6.48
CA GLY A 26 -0.72 4.95 -7.75
C GLY A 26 0.42 5.82 -8.29
N GLY A 27 0.63 7.01 -7.73
CA GLY A 27 1.76 7.89 -8.06
C GLY A 27 3.06 7.40 -7.45
N VAL A 28 3.52 6.25 -7.92
CA VAL A 28 4.70 5.53 -7.44
C VAL A 28 5.59 5.14 -8.63
N ILE A 29 6.90 5.38 -8.51
CA ILE A 29 7.94 4.94 -9.43
C ILE A 29 8.99 4.17 -8.64
N LEU A 30 9.24 2.92 -9.03
CA LEU A 30 10.28 2.08 -8.44
C LEU A 30 11.58 2.25 -9.23
N VAL A 31 12.67 2.54 -8.54
CA VAL A 31 14.00 2.72 -9.13
C VAL A 31 14.99 1.77 -8.43
N PRO A 32 15.06 0.49 -8.83
CA PRO A 32 15.99 -0.47 -8.23
C PRO A 32 17.45 -0.19 -8.60
N ASN A 33 17.70 0.49 -9.72
CA ASN A 33 19.02 0.91 -10.15
C ASN A 33 18.95 2.32 -10.77
N LYS A 34 19.53 3.30 -10.08
CA LYS A 34 19.54 4.72 -10.49
C LYS A 34 20.28 4.92 -11.82
N ASP A 35 21.39 4.24 -12.05
CA ASP A 35 22.22 4.47 -13.24
C ASP A 35 21.51 3.96 -14.51
N ILE A 36 20.86 2.79 -14.43
CA ILE A 36 20.01 2.27 -15.51
C ILE A 36 18.82 3.20 -15.74
N PHE A 37 18.16 3.66 -14.66
CA PHE A 37 17.02 4.54 -14.74
C PHE A 37 17.34 5.88 -15.42
N LEU A 38 18.46 6.51 -15.08
CA LEU A 38 18.87 7.78 -15.66
C LEU A 38 19.38 7.67 -17.12
N THR A 39 19.89 6.51 -17.52
CA THR A 39 20.38 6.27 -18.88
C THR A 39 19.29 5.82 -19.85
N ASN A 40 18.24 5.17 -19.34
CA ASN A 40 17.06 4.81 -20.13
C ASN A 40 16.10 6.00 -20.27
N SER A 41 16.34 6.85 -21.28
CA SER A 41 15.58 8.08 -21.51
C SER A 41 14.07 7.86 -21.64
N LYS A 42 13.64 6.72 -22.21
CA LYS A 42 12.21 6.39 -22.35
C LYS A 42 11.57 6.16 -20.98
N THR A 43 12.11 5.24 -20.20
CA THR A 43 11.57 4.91 -18.86
C THR A 43 11.66 6.11 -17.92
N PHE A 44 12.74 6.88 -18.00
CA PHE A 44 12.89 8.11 -17.24
C PHE A 44 11.76 9.11 -17.57
N GLN A 45 11.54 9.39 -18.86
CA GLN A 45 10.53 10.35 -19.31
C GLN A 45 9.12 9.88 -18.92
N GLU A 46 8.77 8.63 -19.18
CA GLU A 46 7.47 8.04 -18.81
C GLU A 46 7.22 8.16 -17.29
N SER A 47 8.25 7.97 -16.48
CA SER A 47 8.17 8.10 -15.02
C SER A 47 7.96 9.55 -14.58
N MET A 48 8.66 10.50 -15.18
CA MET A 48 8.51 11.93 -14.88
C MET A 48 7.15 12.45 -15.34
N ASP A 49 6.67 12.01 -16.50
CA ASP A 49 5.35 12.36 -17.03
C ASP A 49 4.24 11.83 -16.13
N LYS A 50 4.36 10.57 -15.68
CA LYS A 50 3.45 9.98 -14.69
C LYS A 50 3.40 10.83 -13.43
N LEU A 51 4.54 11.11 -12.78
CA LEU A 51 4.57 11.92 -11.56
C LEU A 51 3.99 13.33 -11.78
N THR A 52 4.28 13.94 -12.93
CA THR A 52 3.75 15.27 -13.30
C THR A 52 2.23 15.24 -13.47
N GLN A 53 1.69 14.20 -14.11
CA GLN A 53 0.24 14.00 -14.23
C GLN A 53 -0.42 13.87 -12.86
N HIS A 54 0.17 13.05 -11.98
CA HIS A 54 -0.30 12.87 -10.60
C HIS A 54 -0.30 14.20 -9.83
N LEU A 55 0.79 14.98 -9.88
CA LEU A 55 0.87 16.31 -9.25
C LEU A 55 -0.19 17.32 -9.73
N HIS A 56 -0.67 17.19 -10.97
CA HIS A 56 -1.72 18.04 -11.53
C HIS A 56 -3.14 17.49 -11.31
N THR A 57 -3.27 16.33 -10.68
CA THR A 57 -4.55 15.64 -10.49
C THR A 57 -4.96 15.72 -9.03
N ASN A 58 -6.09 16.36 -8.75
CA ASN A 58 -6.67 16.28 -7.41
C ASN A 58 -7.41 14.95 -7.24
N TYR A 59 -6.83 14.02 -6.48
CA TYR A 59 -7.35 12.66 -6.30
C TYR A 59 -8.77 12.63 -5.70
N TYR A 60 -9.12 13.61 -4.85
CA TYR A 60 -10.47 13.74 -4.32
C TYR A 60 -11.53 13.95 -5.42
N LEU A 61 -11.21 14.63 -6.53
CA LEU A 61 -12.16 14.82 -7.62
C LEU A 61 -12.50 13.51 -8.35
N LEU A 62 -11.58 12.55 -8.33
CA LEU A 62 -11.74 11.24 -8.96
C LEU A 62 -12.46 10.25 -8.04
N HIS A 63 -12.03 10.15 -6.78
CA HIS A 63 -12.45 9.08 -5.87
C HIS A 63 -13.25 9.54 -4.65
N ARG A 64 -13.43 10.85 -4.47
CA ARG A 64 -14.18 11.46 -3.35
C ARG A 64 -13.65 11.13 -1.96
N GLU A 65 -12.40 10.68 -1.89
CA GLU A 65 -11.66 10.48 -0.66
C GLU A 65 -11.26 11.84 -0.06
N TRP A 66 -12.09 12.32 0.88
CA TRP A 66 -12.05 13.70 1.37
C TRP A 66 -10.67 14.13 1.91
N HIS A 67 -9.94 13.21 2.53
CA HIS A 67 -8.66 13.50 3.16
C HIS A 67 -7.56 13.94 2.17
N TYR A 68 -7.70 13.64 0.87
CA TYR A 68 -6.77 14.11 -0.16
C TYR A 68 -7.06 15.53 -0.67
N LYS A 69 -8.26 16.07 -0.42
CA LYS A 69 -8.80 17.26 -1.10
C LYS A 69 -7.88 18.48 -1.03
N ASP A 70 -7.33 18.74 0.15
CA ASP A 70 -6.57 19.95 0.47
C ASP A 70 -5.07 19.68 0.69
N ILE A 71 -4.59 18.46 0.41
CA ILE A 71 -3.16 18.12 0.51
C ILE A 71 -2.44 18.79 -0.65
N GLU A 72 -1.43 19.60 -0.35
CA GLU A 72 -0.60 20.20 -1.38
C GLU A 72 0.24 19.12 -2.10
N PRO A 73 0.11 18.95 -3.43
CA PRO A 73 0.84 17.93 -4.18
C PRO A 73 2.36 18.09 -4.08
N ARG A 74 3.05 17.00 -3.76
CA ARG A 74 4.51 16.91 -3.65
C ARG A 74 5.01 15.53 -4.05
N VAL A 75 6.27 15.47 -4.48
CA VAL A 75 7.02 14.22 -4.64
C VAL A 75 7.98 14.03 -3.47
N PHE A 76 8.10 12.81 -2.97
CA PHE A 76 9.09 12.43 -1.98
C PHE A 76 9.80 11.14 -2.37
N VAL A 77 10.90 10.87 -1.69
CA VAL A 77 11.78 9.73 -1.99
C VAL A 77 11.83 8.85 -0.75
N GLU A 78 11.66 7.54 -0.95
CA GLU A 78 11.78 6.52 0.08
C GLU A 78 12.87 5.50 -0.27
N GLU A 79 13.36 4.79 0.74
CA GLU A 79 14.13 3.56 0.57
C GLU A 79 13.31 2.54 -0.22
N ILE A 80 13.92 1.88 -1.20
CA ILE A 80 13.28 0.74 -1.87
C ILE A 80 13.38 -0.48 -0.95
N LEU A 81 12.22 -1.08 -0.66
CA LEU A 81 12.13 -2.29 0.15
C LEU A 81 11.99 -3.51 -0.75
N GLY A 82 12.59 -4.64 -0.36
CA GLY A 82 12.52 -5.90 -1.11
C GLY A 82 13.89 -6.49 -1.42
N GLU A 83 13.87 -7.60 -2.15
CA GLU A 83 15.08 -8.29 -2.61
C GLU A 83 15.47 -7.72 -3.98
N ILE A 84 16.74 -7.35 -4.15
CA ILE A 84 17.31 -6.94 -5.44
C ILE A 84 18.34 -7.99 -5.83
N GLU A 85 18.05 -8.73 -6.89
CA GLU A 85 18.93 -9.76 -7.46
C GLU A 85 19.32 -9.35 -8.89
N GLY A 86 20.52 -8.79 -9.04
CA GLY A 86 20.97 -8.24 -10.32
C GLY A 86 20.13 -7.03 -10.74
N GLU A 87 19.41 -7.14 -11.86
CA GLU A 87 18.48 -6.12 -12.36
C GLU A 87 17.02 -6.38 -11.95
N GLU A 88 16.74 -7.51 -11.31
CA GLU A 88 15.39 -7.87 -10.87
C GLU A 88 15.14 -7.38 -9.44
N TRP A 89 13.96 -6.81 -9.23
CA TRP A 89 13.46 -6.44 -7.91
C TRP A 89 12.22 -7.26 -7.58
N LYS A 90 12.22 -7.85 -6.40
CA LYS A 90 11.10 -8.60 -5.86
C LYS A 90 10.51 -7.86 -4.67
N ALA A 91 9.23 -7.54 -4.81
CA ALA A 91 8.48 -6.86 -3.76
C ALA A 91 8.42 -7.72 -2.48
N PRO A 92 8.58 -7.10 -1.29
CA PRO A 92 8.34 -7.79 -0.03
C PRO A 92 6.86 -8.14 0.11
N THR A 93 6.55 -9.14 0.93
CA THR A 93 5.17 -9.44 1.29
C THR A 93 4.55 -8.25 2.02
N ASP A 94 3.39 -7.85 1.53
CA ASP A 94 2.62 -6.70 1.98
C ASP A 94 1.39 -7.20 2.76
N TYR A 95 1.28 -6.76 4.01
CA TYR A 95 0.22 -7.14 4.93
C TYR A 95 -0.62 -5.92 5.26
N LYS A 96 -1.93 -6.02 4.99
CA LYS A 96 -2.87 -4.93 5.19
C LYS A 96 -3.72 -5.19 6.40
N ILE A 97 -3.53 -4.41 7.46
CA ILE A 97 -4.25 -4.62 8.72
C ILE A 97 -5.35 -3.59 8.83
N HIS A 98 -6.58 -4.03 8.61
CA HIS A 98 -7.78 -3.23 8.81
C HIS A 98 -8.08 -3.16 10.30
N CYS A 99 -7.78 -2.03 10.91
CA CYS A 99 -8.05 -1.77 12.32
C CYS A 99 -9.39 -1.07 12.46
N PHE A 100 -10.19 -1.55 13.41
CA PHE A 100 -11.40 -0.93 13.91
C PHE A 100 -11.19 -0.61 15.39
N LYS A 101 -12.20 -0.01 16.04
CA LYS A 101 -12.11 0.39 17.45
C LYS A 101 -11.72 -0.76 18.38
N ASP A 102 -12.33 -1.94 18.22
CA ASP A 102 -12.24 -3.05 19.17
C ASP A 102 -11.62 -4.32 18.56
N CYS A 103 -11.35 -4.35 17.25
CA CYS A 103 -10.81 -5.53 16.55
C CYS A 103 -9.95 -5.13 15.34
N ALA A 104 -9.18 -6.08 14.82
CA ALA A 104 -8.43 -5.91 13.57
C ALA A 104 -8.48 -7.17 12.69
N TYR A 105 -8.30 -6.98 11.38
CA TYR A 105 -8.26 -8.06 10.40
C TYR A 105 -7.07 -7.88 9.47
N MET A 106 -6.35 -8.96 9.17
CA MET A 106 -5.19 -8.95 8.28
C MET A 106 -5.57 -9.48 6.90
N GLN A 107 -5.49 -8.62 5.90
CA GLN A 107 -5.57 -8.96 4.49
C GLN A 107 -4.20 -9.31 3.93
N ILE A 108 -4.14 -10.40 3.17
CA ILE A 108 -2.98 -10.81 2.38
C ILE A 108 -3.43 -11.02 0.93
N ASP A 109 -2.81 -10.29 0.01
CA ASP A 109 -2.99 -10.45 -1.43
C ASP A 109 -1.94 -11.42 -1.97
N ILE A 110 -2.38 -12.44 -2.71
CA ILE A 110 -1.55 -13.54 -3.23
C ILE A 110 -1.60 -13.48 -4.76
N ASP A 111 -0.46 -13.70 -5.41
CA ASP A 111 -0.34 -13.76 -6.87
C ASP A 111 -0.90 -12.51 -7.59
N ARG A 112 -0.66 -11.32 -7.02
CA ARG A 112 -1.21 -10.03 -7.44
C ARG A 112 -0.99 -9.70 -8.93
N PHE A 113 0.07 -10.21 -9.54
CA PHE A 113 0.42 -9.96 -10.95
C PHE A 113 -0.01 -11.10 -11.89
N THR A 114 -0.63 -12.15 -11.37
CA THR A 114 -1.12 -13.29 -12.16
C THR A 114 -2.57 -13.61 -11.76
N ASN A 115 -2.80 -14.60 -10.90
CA ASN A 115 -4.13 -15.01 -10.46
C ASN A 115 -4.44 -14.42 -9.07
N HIS A 116 -4.72 -13.12 -9.04
CA HIS A 116 -4.88 -12.36 -7.79
C HIS A 116 -6.00 -12.95 -6.92
N THR A 117 -5.59 -13.51 -5.79
CA THR A 117 -6.48 -13.99 -4.73
C THR A 117 -6.20 -13.26 -3.43
N ARG A 118 -7.16 -13.29 -2.51
CA ARG A 118 -7.08 -12.57 -1.24
C ARG A 118 -7.57 -13.45 -0.10
N VAL A 119 -6.87 -13.41 1.02
CA VAL A 119 -7.34 -14.02 2.27
C VAL A 119 -7.33 -12.96 3.35
N ILE A 120 -8.39 -12.93 4.17
CA ILE A 120 -8.51 -12.07 5.33
C ILE A 120 -8.50 -12.97 6.57
N PHE A 121 -7.71 -12.61 7.57
CA PHE A 121 -7.60 -13.30 8.83
C PHE A 121 -8.08 -12.42 9.97
N ASP A 122 -8.69 -13.02 11.00
CA ASP A 122 -8.83 -12.38 12.30
C ASP A 122 -7.49 -12.36 13.07
N GLU A 123 -7.50 -11.81 14.28
CA GLU A 123 -6.31 -11.68 15.13
C GLU A 123 -5.76 -13.03 15.62
N ASP A 124 -6.63 -14.04 15.69
CA ASP A 124 -6.28 -15.41 16.08
C ASP A 124 -5.74 -16.23 14.89
N TRP A 125 -5.62 -15.61 13.71
CA TRP A 125 -5.20 -16.23 12.45
C TRP A 125 -6.21 -17.23 11.86
N ASN A 126 -7.50 -17.07 12.18
CA ASN A 126 -8.54 -17.82 11.49
C ASN A 126 -8.88 -17.13 10.16
N PRO A 127 -8.92 -17.86 9.03
CA PRO A 127 -9.35 -17.28 7.78
C PRO A 127 -10.84 -16.95 7.84
N MET A 128 -11.19 -15.73 7.43
CA MET A 128 -12.55 -15.25 7.42
C MET A 128 -13.37 -15.91 6.30
N PRO A 129 -14.66 -16.26 6.53
CA PRO A 129 -15.47 -17.02 5.59
C PRO A 129 -16.11 -16.12 4.52
N PHE A 130 -15.35 -15.18 3.96
CA PHE A 130 -15.81 -14.27 2.92
C PHE A 130 -14.68 -13.87 1.98
N SER A 131 -15.06 -13.54 0.74
CA SER A 131 -14.17 -12.85 -0.21
C SER A 131 -14.39 -11.35 -0.14
N PHE A 132 -13.34 -10.58 -0.41
CA PHE A 132 -13.40 -9.12 -0.45
C PHE A 132 -12.71 -8.61 -1.71
N LEU A 133 -13.51 -8.10 -2.67
CA LEU A 133 -13.13 -7.77 -4.07
C LEU A 133 -12.59 -8.95 -4.91
N TYR A 134 -11.69 -9.76 -4.35
CA TYR A 134 -11.02 -10.89 -5.02
C TYR A 134 -11.42 -12.24 -4.40
N PRO A 135 -11.37 -13.34 -5.18
CA PRO A 135 -11.65 -14.69 -4.66
C PRO A 135 -10.74 -15.09 -3.51
N ILE A 136 -11.26 -15.95 -2.61
CA ILE A 136 -10.47 -16.55 -1.54
C ILE A 136 -9.40 -17.46 -2.15
N SER A 137 -8.15 -17.31 -1.70
CA SER A 137 -7.07 -18.18 -2.17
C SER A 137 -7.29 -19.63 -1.74
N GLN A 138 -6.95 -20.57 -2.63
CA GLN A 138 -6.91 -21.99 -2.29
C GLN A 138 -5.66 -22.35 -1.46
N SER A 139 -4.62 -21.51 -1.52
CA SER A 139 -3.38 -21.67 -0.77
C SER A 139 -3.36 -20.68 0.38
N ILE A 140 -3.69 -21.17 1.59
CA ILE A 140 -3.72 -20.33 2.78
C ILE A 140 -2.28 -20.07 3.25
N PRO A 141 -1.84 -18.81 3.36
CA PRO A 141 -0.48 -18.48 3.80
C PRO A 141 -0.26 -18.83 5.26
N ASN A 142 0.97 -19.22 5.60
CA ASN A 142 1.38 -19.49 6.98
C ASN A 142 1.37 -18.19 7.81
N LYS A 143 1.06 -18.32 9.11
CA LYS A 143 1.18 -17.22 10.08
C LYS A 143 2.62 -16.72 10.17
N PRO A 144 2.90 -15.43 9.90
CA PRO A 144 4.19 -14.84 10.17
C PRO A 144 4.52 -14.94 11.66
N TYR A 145 5.77 -15.25 11.99
CA TYR A 145 6.21 -15.38 13.38
C TYR A 145 5.91 -14.14 14.23
N ASN A 146 5.99 -12.95 13.62
CA ASN A 146 5.77 -11.65 14.24
C ASN A 146 4.37 -11.06 13.97
N ALA A 147 3.37 -11.87 13.59
CA ALA A 147 2.01 -11.40 13.29
C ALA A 147 1.38 -10.63 14.47
N GLU A 148 1.59 -11.08 15.71
CA GLU A 148 1.07 -10.40 16.91
C GLU A 148 1.65 -8.99 17.06
N MET A 149 2.94 -8.82 16.80
CA MET A 149 3.58 -7.50 16.81
C MET A 149 3.04 -6.61 15.69
N MET A 150 2.76 -7.18 14.51
CA MET A 150 2.18 -6.44 13.40
C MET A 150 0.77 -5.92 13.74
N PHE A 151 -0.09 -6.75 14.33
CA PHE A 151 -1.39 -6.31 14.84
C PHE A 151 -1.25 -5.21 15.91
N ALA A 152 -0.31 -5.36 16.85
CA ALA A 152 -0.07 -4.37 17.90
C ALA A 152 0.36 -3.01 17.32
N ILE A 153 1.29 -2.99 16.37
CA ILE A 153 1.74 -1.77 15.67
C ILE A 153 0.55 -1.12 14.94
N ALA A 154 -0.20 -1.89 14.17
CA ALA A 154 -1.32 -1.37 13.40
C ALA A 154 -2.40 -0.76 14.30
N LYS A 155 -2.77 -1.44 15.39
CA LYS A 155 -3.73 -0.93 16.38
C LYS A 155 -3.23 0.34 17.06
N ALA A 156 -1.95 0.41 17.41
CA ALA A 156 -1.36 1.60 18.02
C ALA A 156 -1.40 2.82 17.09
N LEU A 157 -1.23 2.62 15.77
CA LEU A 157 -1.30 3.68 14.76
C LEU A 157 -2.75 4.10 14.45
N ALA A 158 -3.67 3.14 14.37
CA ALA A 158 -5.08 3.39 14.09
C ALA A 158 -5.82 4.09 15.25
N GLY A 159 -5.43 3.77 16.49
CA GLY A 159 -6.08 4.30 17.69
C GLY A 159 -7.50 3.76 17.84
N ARG A 160 -8.52 4.61 17.68
CA ARG A 160 -9.94 4.25 17.88
C ARG A 160 -10.80 4.34 16.62
N PHE A 161 -10.24 4.83 15.51
CA PHE A 161 -10.95 4.99 14.26
C PHE A 161 -10.61 3.85 13.31
N TYR A 162 -11.44 3.67 12.29
CA TYR A 162 -11.03 2.83 11.18
C TYR A 162 -9.74 3.36 10.53
N MET A 163 -8.79 2.47 10.34
CA MET A 163 -7.61 2.71 9.52
C MET A 163 -7.07 1.37 9.01
N ARG A 164 -6.77 1.27 7.73
CA ARG A 164 -5.93 0.19 7.21
C ARG A 164 -4.48 0.61 7.31
N VAL A 165 -3.66 -0.23 7.95
CA VAL A 165 -2.23 -0.02 8.08
C VAL A 165 -1.52 -1.05 7.21
N ASP A 166 -0.76 -0.58 6.24
CA ASP A 166 0.01 -1.42 5.33
C ASP A 166 1.40 -1.61 5.92
N LEU A 167 1.77 -2.87 6.18
CA LEU A 167 3.03 -3.26 6.79
C LEU A 167 3.81 -4.18 5.87
N TYR A 168 5.12 -3.96 5.79
CA TYR A 168 6.06 -4.91 5.23
C TYR A 168 6.73 -5.70 6.34
N ASN A 169 6.97 -6.99 6.10
CA ASN A 169 7.73 -7.86 6.99
C ASN A 169 8.96 -8.41 6.26
N ILE A 170 10.12 -7.84 6.55
CA ILE A 170 11.36 -8.13 5.82
C ILE A 170 12.35 -8.76 6.79
N TYR A 171 12.44 -10.10 6.75
CA TYR A 171 13.27 -10.89 7.66
C TYR A 171 13.06 -10.52 9.15
N GLY A 172 11.81 -10.26 9.54
CA GLY A 172 11.44 -9.86 10.90
C GLY A 172 11.45 -8.36 11.17
N ARG A 173 12.05 -7.54 10.29
CA ARG A 173 11.95 -6.07 10.34
C ARG A 173 10.57 -5.65 9.83
N ILE A 174 9.75 -5.09 10.71
CA ILE A 174 8.44 -4.54 10.37
C ILE A 174 8.61 -3.08 9.95
N VAL A 175 8.08 -2.71 8.77
CA VAL A 175 8.12 -1.34 8.24
C VAL A 175 6.71 -0.90 7.89
N VAL A 176 6.31 0.29 8.34
CA VAL A 176 5.04 0.91 7.96
C VAL A 176 5.18 1.49 6.56
N GLY A 177 4.29 1.07 5.64
CA GLY A 177 4.26 1.54 4.27
C GLY A 177 3.23 2.64 4.03
N GLU A 178 1.98 2.43 4.46
CA GLU A 178 0.87 3.35 4.20
C GLU A 178 -0.15 3.31 5.35
N LEU A 179 -0.79 4.46 5.61
CA LEU A 179 -1.98 4.58 6.44
C LEU A 179 -3.16 4.99 5.55
N THR A 180 -4.18 4.16 5.46
CA THR A 180 -5.31 4.36 4.55
C THR A 180 -6.61 4.51 5.33
N PHE A 181 -7.26 5.67 5.18
CA PHE A 181 -8.48 6.02 5.91
C PHE A 181 -9.76 5.54 5.21
N THR A 182 -9.73 5.39 3.89
CA THR A 182 -10.89 4.95 3.09
C THR A 182 -10.46 3.89 2.10
N HIS A 183 -10.31 2.65 2.58
CA HIS A 183 -9.90 1.54 1.74
C HIS A 183 -10.83 1.35 0.53
N GLY A 184 -10.24 1.25 -0.66
CA GLY A 184 -10.99 1.09 -1.92
C GLY A 184 -11.98 2.21 -2.22
N GLY A 185 -11.77 3.40 -1.64
CA GLY A 185 -12.73 4.51 -1.68
C GLY A 185 -14.10 4.17 -1.07
N GLY A 186 -14.19 3.12 -0.25
CA GLY A 186 -15.45 2.61 0.32
C GLY A 186 -16.35 1.90 -0.70
N THR A 187 -15.80 1.42 -1.82
CA THR A 187 -16.58 0.81 -2.91
C THR A 187 -16.29 -0.67 -3.17
N GLU A 188 -15.30 -1.24 -2.48
CA GLU A 188 -15.04 -2.69 -2.54
C GLU A 188 -16.18 -3.47 -1.88
N THR A 189 -16.49 -4.66 -2.41
CA THR A 189 -17.67 -5.44 -2.00
C THR A 189 -17.27 -6.76 -1.36
N PHE A 190 -18.07 -7.19 -0.38
CA PHE A 190 -17.92 -8.49 0.26
C PHE A 190 -18.83 -9.54 -0.41
N ASN A 191 -18.42 -10.80 -0.34
CA ASN A 191 -19.28 -11.93 -0.65
C ASN A 191 -19.09 -13.04 0.41
N PRO A 192 -20.15 -13.45 1.13
CA PRO A 192 -21.54 -13.00 0.97
C PRO A 192 -21.80 -11.57 1.48
N LYS A 193 -22.83 -10.90 0.91
CA LYS A 193 -23.17 -9.49 1.16
C LYS A 193 -23.48 -9.12 2.62
N GLU A 194 -23.75 -10.10 3.48
CA GLU A 194 -23.96 -9.83 4.91
C GLU A 194 -22.72 -9.23 5.58
N TRP A 195 -21.53 -9.48 5.03
CA TRP A 195 -20.28 -8.95 5.57
C TRP A 195 -20.10 -7.45 5.32
N ASP A 196 -20.71 -6.89 4.27
CA ASP A 196 -20.76 -5.43 4.07
C ASP A 196 -21.38 -4.75 5.30
N LYS A 197 -22.50 -5.28 5.81
CA LYS A 197 -23.13 -4.74 7.02
C LYS A 197 -22.27 -4.98 8.27
N LYS A 198 -21.72 -6.18 8.44
CA LYS A 198 -20.89 -6.52 9.61
C LYS A 198 -19.68 -5.58 9.73
N PHE A 199 -18.98 -5.32 8.63
CA PHE A 199 -17.83 -4.41 8.62
C PHE A 199 -18.25 -2.93 8.69
N GLY A 200 -19.38 -2.56 8.05
CA GLY A 200 -19.95 -1.23 8.16
C GLY A 200 -20.33 -0.85 9.61
N ASP A 201 -20.88 -1.79 10.37
CA ASP A 201 -21.24 -1.56 11.78
C ASP A 201 -20.01 -1.38 12.70
N LEU A 202 -18.82 -1.84 12.29
CA LEU A 202 -17.55 -1.61 13.00
C LEU A 202 -16.96 -0.22 12.71
N TRP A 203 -17.41 0.43 11.64
CA TRP A 203 -16.92 1.72 11.17
C TRP A 203 -17.62 2.86 11.93
N ILE A 204 -17.23 3.03 13.20
CA ILE A 204 -17.79 4.04 14.13
C ILE A 204 -16.86 5.22 14.40
#